data_AF-A0A2T2Z8T1-F1
#
_entry.id   AF-A0A2T2Z8T1-F1
#
_cell.length_a   1.000
_cell.length_b   1.000
_cell.length_c   1.000
_cell.angle_alpha   90.00
_cell.angle_beta   90.00
_cell.angle_gamma   90.00
#
_symmetry.space_group_name_H-M   'P 1'
#
loop_
_entity.id
_entity.type
_entity.pdbx_description
1 polymer ?
#
loop_
_entity_poly.entity_id
_entity_poly.type
_entity_poly.pdbx_seq_one_letter_code
_entity_poly.pdbx_strand_id
1 'polypeptide(L)'
;MTDTGNNQHFRTAAGPRSAWWRVGDHGRIEITHLADREIPIDTARFADYAATRYSCDGVVFTVAPTLAQAHSLLPEYHALWCAVSEEFRRRFAS
;
A
#
# COMPACT_ATOMS: atom_id res chain seq x y z
N MET A 1 -14.70 3.21 -26.59
CA MET A 1 -13.73 2.15 -26.25
C MET A 1 -13.19 2.55 -24.89
N THR A 2 -13.77 1.99 -23.83
CA THR A 2 -13.52 2.40 -22.45
C THR A 2 -12.16 1.85 -22.04
N ASP A 3 -11.19 2.75 -21.86
CA ASP A 3 -9.91 2.48 -21.25
C ASP A 3 -10.19 1.98 -19.82
N THR A 4 -10.21 0.66 -19.65
CA THR A 4 -10.27 0.04 -18.33
C THR A 4 -8.87 0.20 -17.75
N GLY A 5 -8.58 1.41 -17.25
CA GLY A 5 -7.34 1.72 -16.56
C GLY A 5 -7.02 0.60 -15.58
N ASN A 6 -5.78 0.11 -15.62
CA ASN A 6 -5.31 -1.10 -14.95
C ASN A 6 -5.70 -1.17 -13.47
N ASN A 7 -6.91 -1.63 -13.17
CA ASN A 7 -7.46 -1.79 -11.82
C ASN A 7 -6.92 -3.07 -11.14
N GLN A 8 -5.73 -3.52 -11.54
CA GLN A 8 -5.08 -4.66 -10.90
C GLN A 8 -4.53 -4.22 -9.55
N HIS A 9 -5.11 -4.79 -8.50
CA HIS A 9 -4.58 -4.71 -7.15
C HIS A 9 -3.64 -5.88 -6.91
N PHE A 10 -2.44 -5.57 -6.45
CA PHE A 10 -1.42 -6.53 -6.05
C PHE A 10 -1.34 -6.57 -4.53
N ARG A 11 -0.93 -7.72 -4.01
CA ARG A 11 -0.70 -7.91 -2.58
C ARG A 11 0.76 -8.33 -2.38
N THR A 12 1.43 -7.66 -1.46
CA THR A 12 2.78 -8.02 -1.00
C THR A 12 2.76 -8.23 0.51
N ALA A 13 3.47 -9.24 0.99
CA ALA A 13 3.59 -9.53 2.41
C ALA A 13 5.06 -9.59 2.85
N ALA A 14 5.33 -9.12 4.07
CA ALA A 14 6.62 -9.21 4.74
C ALA A 14 6.37 -9.64 6.19
N GLY A 15 6.47 -10.95 6.44
CA GLY A 15 6.14 -11.56 7.72
C GLY A 15 4.66 -11.35 8.13
N PRO A 16 4.38 -10.74 9.30
CA PRO A 16 3.02 -10.52 9.78
C PRO A 16 2.29 -9.39 9.03
N ARG A 17 3.03 -8.55 8.30
CA ARG A 17 2.55 -7.34 7.63
C ARG A 17 2.26 -7.60 6.16
N SER A 18 1.24 -6.94 5.63
CA SER A 18 0.95 -6.96 4.19
C SER A 18 0.38 -5.65 3.70
N ALA A 19 0.68 -5.30 2.45
CA ALA A 19 0.12 -4.15 1.76
C ALA A 19 -0.56 -4.59 0.47
N TRP A 20 -1.70 -3.95 0.18
CA TRP A 20 -2.29 -3.97 -1.15
C TRP A 20 -1.93 -2.67 -1.85
N TRP A 21 -1.59 -2.79 -3.12
CA TRP A 21 -1.12 -1.68 -3.91
C TRP A 21 -1.56 -1.82 -5.37
N ARG A 22 -1.53 -0.71 -6.09
CA ARG A 22 -1.80 -0.65 -7.51
C ARG A 22 -0.79 0.25 -8.20
N VAL A 23 -0.74 0.18 -9.53
CA VAL A 23 -0.02 1.17 -10.34
C VAL A 23 -1.02 2.27 -10.67
N GLY A 24 -0.88 3.41 -10.01
CA GLY A 24 -1.68 4.60 -10.28
C GLY A 24 -1.20 5.36 -11.50
N ASP A 25 -1.76 6.56 -11.66
CA ASP A 25 -1.42 7.43 -12.78
C ASP A 25 0.08 7.73 -12.81
N HIS A 26 0.63 7.82 -14.02
CA HIS A 26 2.07 8.05 -14.25
C HIS A 26 3.00 6.96 -13.71
N GLY A 27 2.50 5.73 -13.52
CA GLY A 27 3.33 4.58 -13.14
C GLY A 27 3.76 4.57 -11.67
N ARG A 28 3.12 5.37 -10.82
CA ARG A 28 3.43 5.43 -9.39
C ARG A 28 2.76 4.27 -8.66
N ILE A 29 3.46 3.72 -7.66
CA ILE A 29 2.89 2.71 -6.77
C ILE A 29 2.04 3.43 -5.73
N GLU A 30 0.76 3.08 -5.67
CA GLU A 30 -0.22 3.60 -4.71
C GLU A 30 -0.61 2.50 -3.73
N ILE A 31 -0.56 2.79 -2.43
CA ILE A 31 -0.91 1.84 -1.37
C ILE A 31 -2.39 2.01 -1.04
N THR A 32 -3.18 0.96 -1.26
CA THR A 32 -4.63 1.00 -1.05
C THR A 32 -5.03 0.39 0.27
N HIS A 33 -4.28 -0.61 0.77
CA HIS A 33 -4.55 -1.22 2.07
C HIS A 33 -3.25 -1.57 2.77
N LEU A 34 -3.29 -1.53 4.10
CA LEU A 34 -2.21 -1.99 4.97
C LEU A 34 -2.80 -2.88 6.04
N ALA A 35 -2.14 -4.00 6.33
CA ALA A 35 -2.47 -4.86 7.45
C ALA A 35 -1.23 -5.26 8.25
N ASP A 36 -1.39 -5.33 9.56
CA ASP A 36 -0.41 -5.78 10.53
C ASP A 36 -1.11 -6.67 11.55
N ARG A 37 -0.72 -7.96 11.59
CA ARG A 37 -1.32 -8.97 12.46
C ARG A 37 -0.76 -8.96 13.89
N GLU A 38 0.29 -8.18 14.16
CA GLU A 38 0.92 -8.11 15.48
C GLU A 38 0.59 -6.80 16.19
N ILE A 39 0.54 -5.69 15.44
CA ILE A 39 0.40 -4.35 16.02
C ILE A 39 -0.88 -3.70 15.47
N PRO A 40 -1.79 -3.24 16.33
CA PRO A 40 -2.93 -2.46 15.90
C PRO A 40 -2.49 -1.20 15.16
N ILE A 41 -2.95 -1.03 13.93
CA ILE A 41 -2.65 0.15 13.12
C ILE A 41 -3.47 1.33 13.64
N ASP A 42 -2.78 2.40 14.07
CA ASP A 42 -3.39 3.67 14.48
C ASP A 42 -3.79 4.50 13.24
N THR A 43 -5.10 4.61 13.02
CA THR A 43 -5.66 5.34 11.89
C THR A 43 -5.45 6.86 11.97
N ALA A 44 -5.20 7.41 13.17
CA ALA A 44 -4.99 8.85 13.36
C ALA A 44 -3.73 9.35 12.64
N ARG A 45 -2.73 8.48 12.44
CA ARG A 45 -1.50 8.77 11.67
C ARG A 45 -1.74 9.01 10.18
N PHE A 46 -2.97 8.75 9.69
CA PHE A 46 -3.32 8.84 8.28
C PHE A 46 -4.50 9.79 8.02
N ALA A 47 -4.71 10.80 8.87
CA ALA A 47 -5.80 11.76 8.71
C ALA A 47 -5.86 12.37 7.30
N ASP A 48 -4.69 12.66 6.71
CA ASP A 48 -4.57 13.23 5.35
C ASP A 48 -4.90 12.23 4.22
N TYR A 49 -4.99 10.93 4.52
CA TYR A 49 -5.21 9.85 3.54
C TYR A 49 -6.59 9.20 3.67
N ALA A 50 -7.46 9.77 4.53
CA ALA A 50 -8.79 9.26 4.82
C ALA A 50 -8.77 7.75 5.11
N ALA A 51 -7.82 7.29 5.93
CA ALA A 51 -7.70 5.88 6.23
C ALA A 51 -8.84 5.43 7.13
N THR A 52 -9.48 4.33 6.76
CA THR A 52 -10.55 3.71 7.54
C THR A 52 -10.14 2.31 7.95
N ARG A 53 -10.43 1.92 9.19
CA ARG A 53 -10.23 0.53 9.62
C ARG A 53 -11.24 -0.37 8.90
N TYR A 54 -10.78 -1.43 8.23
CA TYR A 54 -11.64 -2.40 7.54
C TYR A 54 -11.68 -3.77 8.24
N SER A 55 -10.70 -4.06 9.09
CA SER A 55 -10.64 -5.27 9.92
C SER A 55 -9.89 -4.98 11.22
N CYS A 56 -9.80 -5.95 12.13
CA CYS A 56 -9.00 -5.82 13.36
C CYS A 56 -7.53 -5.50 13.07
N ASP A 57 -7.02 -6.03 11.96
CA ASP A 57 -5.60 -6.01 11.61
C ASP A 57 -5.29 -5.04 10.48
N GLY A 58 -6.30 -4.36 9.92
CA GLY A 58 -6.16 -3.74 8.60
C GLY A 58 -6.89 -2.42 8.42
N VAL A 59 -6.26 -1.54 7.63
CA VAL A 59 -6.77 -0.23 7.20
C VAL A 59 -6.81 -0.15 5.68
N VAL A 60 -7.81 0.57 5.17
CA VAL A 60 -7.96 0.93 3.75
C VAL A 60 -7.76 2.43 3.62
N PHE A 61 -7.03 2.85 2.58
CA PHE A 61 -6.82 4.25 2.24
C PHE A 61 -7.80 4.67 1.15
N THR A 62 -8.71 5.59 1.45
CA THR A 62 -9.60 6.16 0.42
C THR A 62 -8.85 7.15 -0.48
N VAL A 63 -7.86 7.85 0.08
CA VAL A 63 -6.86 8.60 -0.69
C VAL A 63 -5.56 7.84 -0.58
N ALA A 64 -5.19 7.09 -1.62
CA ALA A 64 -4.05 6.19 -1.58
C ALA A 64 -2.72 6.96 -1.54
N PRO A 65 -1.90 6.83 -0.47
CA PRO A 65 -0.54 7.37 -0.49
C PRO A 65 0.29 6.68 -1.55
N THR A 66 1.19 7.44 -2.18
CA THR A 66 2.26 6.83 -2.98
C THR A 66 3.21 6.02 -2.09
N LEU A 67 3.95 5.07 -2.65
CA LEU A 67 4.95 4.29 -1.90
C LEU A 67 5.96 5.18 -1.15
N ALA A 68 6.38 6.29 -1.75
CA ALA A 68 7.31 7.24 -1.11
C ALA A 68 6.68 7.93 0.12
N GLN A 69 5.40 8.31 0.03
CA GLN A 69 4.65 8.88 1.15
C GLN A 69 4.41 7.83 2.24
N ALA A 70 4.00 6.61 1.87
CA ALA A 70 3.83 5.51 2.81
C ALA A 70 5.13 5.20 3.57
N HIS A 71 6.27 5.24 2.89
CA HIS A 71 7.59 5.07 3.50
C HIS A 71 7.90 6.16 4.53
N SER A 72 7.58 7.41 4.22
CA SER A 72 7.80 8.55 5.14
C SER A 72 6.86 8.52 6.34
N LEU A 73 5.61 8.06 6.17
CA LEU A 73 4.61 7.96 7.25
C LEU A 73 4.89 6.79 8.20
N LEU A 74 5.39 5.68 7.64
CA LEU A 74 5.55 4.39 8.30
C LEU A 74 6.96 3.83 8.06
N PRO A 75 8.02 4.52 8.53
CA PRO A 75 9.40 4.06 8.36
C PRO A 75 9.63 2.69 9.02
N GLU A 76 8.87 2.35 10.07
CA GLU A 76 8.94 1.05 10.74
C GLU A 76 8.45 -0.12 9.87
N TYR A 77 7.75 0.15 8.75
CA TYR A 77 7.32 -0.82 7.74
C TYR A 77 8.33 -0.94 6.59
N HIS A 78 9.56 -0.43 6.73
CA HIS A 78 10.60 -0.41 5.69
C HIS A 78 10.74 -1.71 4.89
N ALA A 79 10.82 -2.86 5.57
CA ALA A 79 10.96 -4.16 4.91
C ALA A 79 9.79 -4.49 3.96
N LEU A 80 8.55 -4.11 4.34
CA LEU A 80 7.38 -4.26 3.49
C LEU A 80 7.45 -3.34 2.26
N TRP A 81 7.90 -2.09 2.44
CA TRP A 81 8.04 -1.15 1.33
C TRP A 81 9.11 -1.56 0.33
N CYS A 82 10.23 -2.11 0.79
CA CYS A 82 11.24 -2.71 -0.08
C CYS A 82 10.66 -3.90 -0.87
N ALA A 83 9.91 -4.78 -0.21
CA ALA A 83 9.26 -5.91 -0.90
C ALA A 83 8.25 -5.45 -1.97
N VAL A 84 7.49 -4.38 -1.72
CA VAL A 84 6.56 -3.80 -2.72
C VAL A 84 7.33 -3.26 -3.93
N SER A 85 8.43 -2.53 -3.70
CA SER A 85 9.29 -2.01 -4.77
C SER A 85 9.94 -3.12 -5.59
N GLU A 86 10.40 -4.19 -4.94
CA GLU A 86 10.93 -5.38 -5.60
C GLU A 86 9.89 -6.08 -6.47
N GLU A 87 8.68 -6.28 -5.93
CA GLU A 87 7.59 -6.92 -6.67
C GLU A 87 7.17 -6.09 -7.89
N PHE A 88 7.11 -4.76 -7.75
CA PHE A 88 6.88 -3.86 -8.89
C PHE A 88 7.96 -4.02 -9.97
N ARG A 89 9.24 -3.99 -9.60
CA ARG A 89 10.35 -4.18 -10.56
C ARG A 89 10.28 -5.53 -11.26
N ARG A 90 9.98 -6.62 -10.53
CA ARG A 90 9.83 -7.97 -11.10
C ARG A 90 8.72 -8.04 -12.14
N ARG A 91 7.64 -7.27 -11.99
CA ARG A 91 6.47 -7.32 -12.86
C ARG A 91 6.55 -6.38 -14.06
N PHE A 92 7.10 -5.20 -13.88
CA PHE A 92 6.93 -4.09 -14.84
C PHE A 92 8.24 -3.52 -15.40
N ALA A 93 9.40 -3.92 -14.89
CA ALA A 93 10.70 -3.45 -15.36
C ALA A 93 11.46 -4.52 -16.19
N SER A 94 10.76 -5.49 -16.77
CA SER A 94 11.31 -6.48 -17.73
C SER A 94 11.04 -6.08 -19.17
#